data_AF-A0A4Y9SFC3-F1
#
_entry.id   AF-A0A4Y9SFC3-F1
#
_cell.length_a   1.000
_cell.length_b   1.000
_cell.length_c   1.000
_cell.angle_alpha   90.00
_cell.angle_beta   90.00
_cell.angle_gamma   90.00
#
_symmetry.space_group_name_H-M   'P 1'
#
loop_
_entity.id
_entity.type
_entity.pdbx_description
1 polymer ?
#
loop_
_entity_poly.entity_id
_entity_poly.type
_entity_poly.pdbx_seq_one_letter_code
_entity_poly.pdbx_strand_id
1 'polypeptide(L)' 'MNKRFFLAMAPLLLAGCLEVEQHPRWVKGEYAGKVDQQPFQVHFHNDRLSWWATLNNRNQRQNEYNRANP' A
#
# COMPACT_ATOMS: atom_id res chain seq x y z
N MET A 1 1.71 -33.56 -31.91
CA MET A 1 2.17 -32.29 -31.29
C MET A 1 3.15 -32.62 -30.17
N ASN A 2 4.39 -32.14 -30.24
CA ASN A 2 5.46 -32.59 -29.34
C ASN A 2 5.29 -32.00 -27.92
N LYS A 3 5.28 -32.83 -26.87
CA LYS A 3 5.17 -32.39 -25.46
C LYS A 3 6.23 -31.37 -25.06
N ARG A 4 7.41 -31.43 -25.71
CA ARG A 4 8.52 -30.48 -25.55
C ARG A 4 8.15 -29.06 -25.97
N PHE A 5 7.25 -28.90 -26.94
CA PHE A 5 6.77 -27.60 -27.40
C PHE A 5 5.95 -26.89 -26.33
N PHE A 6 5.04 -27.61 -25.67
CA PHE A 6 4.25 -27.06 -24.57
C PHE A 6 5.11 -26.67 -23.36
N LEU A 7 6.14 -27.46 -23.04
CA LEU A 7 7.07 -27.15 -21.96
C LEU A 7 7.87 -25.87 -22.23
N ALA A 8 8.29 -25.66 -23.49
CA ALA A 8 9.02 -24.46 -23.89
C ALA A 8 8.16 -23.19 -23.91
N MET A 9 6.84 -23.32 -24.06
CA MET A 9 5.89 -22.20 -24.12
C MET A 9 5.39 -21.73 -22.74
N ALA A 10 5.55 -22.54 -21.69
CA ALA A 10 5.11 -22.20 -20.33
C ALA A 10 5.62 -20.84 -19.80
N PRO A 11 6.92 -20.48 -19.86
CA PRO A 11 7.40 -19.22 -19.29
C PRO A 11 6.85 -17.98 -19.98
N LEU A 12 6.52 -18.07 -21.28
CA LEU A 12 5.91 -16.97 -22.04
C LEU A 12 4.49 -16.65 -21.56
N LEU A 13 3.78 -17.62 -20.98
CA LEU A 13 2.46 -17.41 -20.38
C LEU A 13 2.54 -16.81 -18.97
N LEU A 14 3.65 -17.02 -18.24
CA LEU A 14 3.88 -16.41 -16.92
C LEU A 14 4.41 -14.97 -17.01
N ALA A 15 5.01 -14.57 -18.14
CA ALA A 15 5.55 -13.22 -18.35
C ALA A 15 4.47 -12.16 -18.64
N GLY A 16 3.20 -12.54 -18.82
CA GLY A 16 2.11 -11.63 -19.21
C GLY A 16 1.45 -10.85 -18.07
N CYS A 17 1.94 -10.95 -16.84
CA CYS A 17 1.37 -10.25 -15.70
C CYS A 17 2.28 -9.08 -15.29
N LEU A 18 1.75 -7.85 -15.36
CA LEU A 18 2.17 -6.65 -14.62
C LEU A 18 3.04 -5.56 -15.27
N GLU A 19 3.26 -5.56 -16.59
CA GLU A 19 3.85 -4.37 -17.26
C GLU A 19 2.76 -3.35 -17.63
N VAL A 20 2.04 -2.85 -16.63
CA VAL A 20 1.19 -1.66 -16.77
C VAL A 20 1.88 -0.52 -16.04
N GLU A 21 1.77 0.69 -16.58
CA GLU A 21 2.26 1.90 -15.94
C GLU A 21 1.70 2.01 -14.50
N GLN A 22 2.49 1.62 -13.51
CA GLN A 22 2.07 1.58 -12.10
C GLN A 22 2.10 2.96 -11.44
N HIS A 23 2.71 3.94 -12.10
CA HIS A 23 2.67 5.31 -11.65
C HIS A 23 1.46 6.01 -12.28
N PRO A 24 0.59 6.63 -11.48
CA PRO A 24 -0.52 7.39 -12.00
C PRO A 24 0.01 8.58 -12.79
N ARG A 25 -0.67 8.87 -13.90
CA ARG A 25 -0.29 9.96 -14.80
C ARG A 25 -0.36 11.30 -14.07
N TRP A 26 0.62 12.15 -14.32
CA TRP A 26 0.58 13.56 -13.94
C TRP A 26 -0.24 14.32 -14.98
N VAL A 27 -1.42 14.79 -14.60
CA VAL A 27 -2.33 15.51 -15.50
C VAL A 27 -2.50 16.92 -14.95
N LYS A 28 -2.19 17.93 -15.76
CA LYS A 28 -2.34 19.36 -15.39
C LYS A 28 -1.56 19.77 -14.13
N GLY A 29 -0.43 19.14 -13.85
CA GLY A 29 0.40 19.47 -12.69
C GLY A 29 -0.08 18.81 -11.38
N GLU A 30 -0.97 17.82 -11.47
CA GLU A 30 -1.49 17.12 -10.30
C GLU A 30 -1.47 15.60 -10.48
N TYR A 31 -1.43 14.90 -9.35
CA TYR A 31 -1.56 13.45 -9.27
C TYR A 31 -2.97 13.03 -9.73
N ALA A 32 -3.08 12.37 -10.89
CA ALA A 32 -4.38 11.96 -11.45
C ALA A 32 -4.94 10.66 -10.85
N GLY A 33 -4.68 10.40 -9.57
CA GLY A 33 -5.24 9.26 -8.85
C GLY A 33 -6.53 9.61 -8.11
N LYS A 34 -7.10 8.61 -7.42
CA LYS A 34 -8.23 8.83 -6.50
C LYS A 34 -7.75 9.70 -5.34
N VAL A 35 -8.62 10.59 -4.85
CA VAL A 35 -8.35 11.33 -3.61
C VAL A 35 -8.34 10.33 -2.45
N ASP A 36 -7.19 10.24 -1.77
CA ASP A 36 -7.04 9.39 -0.60
C ASP A 36 -7.79 9.97 0.60
N GLN A 37 -8.58 9.11 1.25
CA GLN A 37 -9.21 9.46 2.51
C GLN A 37 -8.19 9.31 3.64
N GLN A 38 -8.10 10.34 4.47
CA GLN A 38 -7.23 10.31 5.65
C GLN A 38 -7.79 9.32 6.67
N PRO A 39 -6.94 8.65 7.49
CA PRO A 39 -7.41 7.66 8.46
C PRO A 39 -8.49 8.17 9.43
N PHE A 40 -8.42 9.45 9.83
CA PHE A 40 -9.43 10.05 10.71
C PHE A 40 -10.81 10.20 10.04
N GLN A 41 -10.87 10.30 8.71
CA GLN A 41 -12.13 10.40 7.97
C GLN A 41 -12.83 9.05 7.90
N VAL A 42 -12.06 7.96 7.72
CA VAL A 42 -12.59 6.61 7.52
C VAL A 42 -12.88 5.89 8.84
N HIS A 43 -11.99 6.01 9.82
CA HIS A 43 -12.04 5.21 11.05
C HIS A 43 -12.44 6.00 12.30
N PHE A 44 -12.36 7.32 12.25
CA PHE A 44 -12.63 8.18 13.40
C PHE A 44 -13.78 9.16 13.14
N HIS A 45 -14.61 8.95 12.12
CA HIS A 45 -15.80 9.77 11.84
C HIS A 45 -15.49 11.28 11.74
N ASN A 46 -14.36 11.64 11.15
CA ASN A 46 -13.81 13.00 11.08
C ASN A 46 -13.30 13.58 12.42
N ASP A 47 -13.28 12.81 13.52
CA ASP A 47 -12.66 13.22 14.78
C ASP A 47 -11.13 13.09 14.70
N ARG A 48 -10.50 14.24 14.43
CA ARG A 48 -9.05 14.34 14.36
C ARG A 48 -8.39 14.15 15.73
N LEU A 49 -9.02 14.56 16.83
CA LEU A 49 -8.43 14.49 18.17
C LEU A 49 -8.33 13.03 18.64
N SER A 50 -9.40 12.25 18.46
CA SER A 50 -9.40 10.82 18.79
C SER A 50 -8.38 10.04 17.98
N TRP A 51 -8.21 10.38 16.71
CA TRP A 51 -7.17 9.80 15.85
C TRP A 51 -5.75 10.11 16.37
N TRP A 52 -5.47 11.37 16.72
CA TRP A 52 -4.17 11.77 17.29
C TRP A 52 -3.88 11.08 18.62
N ALA A 53 -4.86 10.99 19.51
CA ALA A 53 -4.72 10.30 20.79
C ALA A 53 -4.35 8.82 20.58
N THR A 54 -5.00 8.16 19.61
CA THR A 54 -4.71 6.77 19.25
C THR A 54 -3.30 6.60 18.69
N LEU A 55 -2.86 7.48 17.79
CA LEU A 55 -1.49 7.46 17.26
C LEU A 55 -0.44 7.66 18.36
N ASN A 56 -0.65 8.63 19.24
CA ASN A 56 0.25 8.89 20.35
C ASN A 56 0.33 7.66 21.29
N ASN A 57 -0.82 7.10 21.67
CA ASN A 57 -0.86 5.89 22.50
C ASN A 57 -0.09 4.71 21.87
N ARG A 58 -0.28 4.48 20.55
CA ARG A 58 0.45 3.46 19.81
C ARG A 58 1.96 3.71 19.86
N ASN A 59 2.39 4.93 19.54
CA ASN A 59 3.81 5.26 19.51
C ASN A 59 4.47 5.09 20.87
N GLN A 60 3.80 5.48 21.97
CA GLN A 60 4.32 5.29 23.33
C GLN A 60 4.52 3.81 23.68
N ARG A 61 3.62 2.94 23.22
CA ARG A 61 3.66 1.48 23.48
C ARG A 61 4.58 0.70 22.54
N GLN A 62 4.87 1.25 21.36
CA GLN A 62 5.79 0.67 20.38
C GLN A 62 7.22 1.21 20.53
N ASN A 63 7.42 2.25 21.33
CA ASN A 63 8.74 2.77 21.62
C ASN A 63 9.58 1.73 22.36
N GLU A 64 10.61 1.20 21.70
CA GLU A 64 11.54 0.19 22.24
C GLU A 64 12.25 0.70 23.50
N TYR A 65 12.55 1.99 23.59
CA TYR A 65 13.15 2.60 24.80
C TYR A 65 12.23 2.50 26.02
N ASN A 66 10.91 2.58 25.83
CA ASN A 66 9.94 2.38 26.92
C ASN A 66 9.69 0.90 27.22
N ARG A 67 9.95 0.01 26.25
CA ARG A 67 9.75 -1.44 26.35
C ARG A 67 10.93 -2.17 26.99
N ALA A 68 12.14 -1.62 26.84
CA ALA A 68 13.38 -2.23 27.27
C ALA A 68 13.93 -1.64 28.60
N ASN A 69 13.09 -0.96 29.39
CA ASN A 69 13.50 -0.64 30.76
C ASN A 69 13.70 -1.96 31.53
N PRO A 70 14.86 -2.17 32.19
CA PRO A 70 15.15 -3.37 32.97
C PRO A 70 14.21 -3.54 34.17
#